data_AF-A0AAV0XSE4-F1
#
_entry.id   AF-A0AAV0XSE4-F1
#
_cell.length_a   1.000
_cell.length_b   1.000
_cell.length_c   1.000
_cell.angle_alpha   90.00
_cell.angle_beta   90.00
_cell.angle_gamma   90.00
#
_symmetry.space_group_name_H-M   'P 1'
#
loop_
_entity.id
_entity.type
_entity.pdbx_description
1 polymer ?
#
loop_
_entity_poly.entity_id
_entity_poly.type
_entity_poly.pdbx_seq_one_letter_code
_entity_poly.pdbx_strand_id
1 'polypeptide(L)'
;MSHRAHNNMSRSTKRRRVLQEIESLIHFDTDYESDHDNTQFEDPLLQEDTRDVSQCFDTTIFEQNQLLEGSDIPETGSILSFSNSAGDFSNLFDDSDNNTVESSSEEDNTEFSDNSPRTQLAQWAIKHNITNIAMSDLLKVLNASYDQSLPLDARTLLKTDISSKTSVNLKNMSPGFYYHFGVLNGIKNHYIIENSHINEPIKLVVGIDGLPLTKSSKSTFWPILCYIRPYSHIVFPIGLYWGNEKPQESNDYLFDFVNEIKDLINNGIEIKVSSGEFIKKQVILDVFCCDLPAKNYILKTKGHNAYFSCSRCCIEGEYVCRRVCYPDIDCPKRTHESFINKNQEEYHVGEVMSILIDIPGINIINSFSLDYLHMVCIGVTKKIITLWLKGPLHCRLNSTKCKFLNVNLLAQKLFITCDFQRKPRGVDEVFRWKATEFRTFLLYLGPVVLKNIIDKKLYSHFLYLNISMHILLKENSSSSLLNFSNELLKYFVKQFASIYGIEWISQNIHGLQHITDDYLLFGSLDNCSTFPFENHMKVLKKYIRKSNQPLQQAIKRYSEETKYGQKPHLINYDSNCFTFEKEHNNGPLGTKYLNQYLQYKMKLTVIY
;
A
#
# COMPACT_ATOMS: atom_id res chain seq x y z
N MET A 1 -44.02 -27.08 25.07
CA MET A 1 -43.26 -27.83 26.11
C MET A 1 -42.02 -28.36 25.41
N SER A 2 -40.76 -28.02 25.71
CA SER A 2 -40.05 -27.55 26.91
C SER A 2 -38.73 -26.92 26.40
N HIS A 3 -38.59 -25.60 26.50
CA HIS A 3 -37.64 -24.85 27.35
C HIS A 3 -36.15 -24.78 26.92
N ARG A 4 -35.78 -23.53 26.53
CA ARG A 4 -34.54 -22.78 26.81
C ARG A 4 -33.42 -23.55 27.53
N ALA A 5 -32.28 -23.72 26.86
CA ALA A 5 -30.98 -23.91 27.51
C ALA A 5 -30.15 -22.62 27.37
N HIS A 6 -29.88 -22.01 28.53
CA HIS A 6 -29.09 -20.79 28.69
C HIS A 6 -27.63 -20.98 28.28
N ASN A 7 -27.15 -20.02 27.51
CA ASN A 7 -25.79 -19.84 27.04
C ASN A 7 -24.89 -19.33 28.19
N ASN A 8 -24.49 -20.20 29.13
CA ASN A 8 -23.58 -19.88 30.24
C ASN A 8 -22.20 -20.54 30.04
N MET A 9 -21.46 -20.07 29.03
CA MET A 9 -20.02 -20.38 28.95
C MET A 9 -19.23 -19.51 29.93
N SER A 10 -18.35 -20.13 30.73
CA SER A 10 -17.46 -19.42 31.66
C SER A 10 -16.55 -18.43 30.93
N ARG A 11 -16.10 -17.37 31.63
CA ARG A 11 -15.13 -16.39 31.09
C ARG A 11 -13.85 -17.07 30.58
N SER A 12 -13.41 -18.15 31.24
CA SER A 12 -12.26 -18.96 30.80
C SER A 12 -12.53 -19.64 29.46
N THR A 13 -13.69 -20.24 29.26
CA THR A 13 -14.05 -20.91 28.00
C THR A 13 -14.24 -19.92 26.85
N LYS A 14 -14.82 -18.74 27.13
CA LYS A 14 -14.90 -17.64 26.14
C LYS A 14 -13.51 -17.14 25.75
N ARG A 15 -12.63 -16.93 26.73
CA ARG A 15 -11.24 -16.49 26.49
C ARG A 15 -10.43 -17.53 25.70
N ARG A 16 -10.60 -18.82 26.00
CA ARG A 16 -9.94 -19.92 25.28
C ARG A 16 -10.40 -20.03 23.83
N ARG A 17 -11.70 -19.86 23.54
CA ARG A 17 -12.19 -19.82 22.14
C ARG A 17 -11.70 -18.60 21.38
N VAL A 18 -11.67 -17.42 22.00
CA VAL A 18 -11.10 -16.22 21.39
C VAL A 18 -9.59 -16.38 21.13
N LEU A 19 -8.85 -17.04 22.03
CA LEU A 19 -7.44 -17.35 21.82
C LEU A 19 -7.23 -18.39 20.70
N GLN A 20 -8.09 -19.40 20.60
CA GLN A 20 -8.08 -20.37 19.50
C GLN A 20 -8.46 -19.74 18.16
N GLU A 21 -9.41 -18.80 18.12
CA GLU A 21 -9.72 -18.01 16.93
C GLU A 21 -8.54 -17.09 16.55
N ILE A 22 -7.87 -16.48 17.53
CA ILE A 22 -6.67 -15.67 17.29
C ILE A 22 -5.50 -16.54 16.79
N GLU A 23 -5.31 -17.75 17.32
CA GLU A 23 -4.32 -18.72 16.82
C GLU A 23 -4.66 -19.20 15.41
N SER A 24 -5.94 -19.42 15.09
CA SER A 24 -6.39 -19.75 13.73
C SER A 24 -6.18 -18.61 12.72
N LEU A 25 -6.17 -17.36 13.18
CA LEU A 25 -5.82 -16.18 12.37
C LEU A 25 -4.30 -15.99 12.22
N ILE A 26 -3.50 -16.68 13.04
CA ILE A 26 -2.04 -16.69 13.00
C ILE A 26 -1.51 -17.87 12.16
N HIS A 27 -2.30 -18.92 11.96
CA HIS A 27 -2.01 -20.06 11.08
C HIS A 27 -2.76 -20.00 9.75
N PHE A 28 -2.43 -19.02 8.92
CA PHE A 28 -2.33 -19.28 7.48
C PHE A 28 -0.84 -19.38 7.17
N ASP A 29 -0.45 -20.47 6.51
CA ASP A 29 0.91 -21.00 6.28
C ASP A 29 1.43 -21.90 7.41
N THR A 30 1.01 -23.17 7.39
CA THR A 30 1.85 -24.36 7.62
C THR A 30 0.97 -25.62 7.55
N ASP A 31 1.09 -26.37 6.44
CA ASP A 31 0.90 -27.82 6.47
C ASP A 31 2.22 -28.41 6.98
N TYR A 32 2.21 -29.19 8.06
CA TYR A 32 2.78 -30.55 8.10
C TYR A 32 2.69 -31.22 9.49
N GLU A 33 2.76 -32.55 9.38
CA GLU A 33 2.58 -33.63 10.35
C GLU A 33 3.43 -33.54 11.63
N SER A 34 2.85 -34.10 12.68
CA SER A 34 3.41 -34.26 14.02
C SER A 34 4.38 -35.43 14.08
N ASP A 35 5.51 -35.24 14.77
CA ASP A 35 6.10 -36.30 15.57
C ASP A 35 6.47 -35.78 16.96
N HIS A 36 6.04 -36.56 17.94
CA HIS A 36 6.25 -36.36 19.36
C HIS A 36 7.70 -36.66 19.73
N ASP A 37 8.30 -35.85 20.60
CA ASP A 37 8.99 -36.45 21.74
C ASP A 37 9.12 -35.52 22.96
N ASN A 38 8.91 -36.15 24.11
CA ASN A 38 8.93 -35.58 25.45
C ASN A 38 10.37 -35.35 25.92
N THR A 39 10.63 -34.29 26.66
CA THR A 39 11.45 -34.38 27.88
C THR A 39 11.27 -33.15 28.78
N GLN A 40 11.14 -33.46 30.06
CA GLN A 40 10.93 -32.58 31.21
C GLN A 40 12.26 -31.97 31.70
N PHE A 41 12.16 -31.15 32.76
CA PHE A 41 13.20 -30.62 33.67
C PHE A 41 13.76 -29.24 33.36
N GLU A 42 14.05 -28.37 34.33
CA GLU A 42 13.55 -28.08 35.68
C GLU A 42 14.11 -26.69 35.99
N ASP A 43 13.33 -25.83 36.64
CA ASP A 43 13.70 -24.48 37.07
C ASP A 43 14.08 -24.53 38.55
N PRO A 44 15.15 -23.83 38.98
CA PRO A 44 15.20 -23.31 40.34
C PRO A 44 15.51 -21.80 40.39
N LEU A 45 14.53 -21.03 40.91
CA LEU A 45 14.57 -20.22 42.16
C LEU A 45 15.86 -19.40 42.44
N LEU A 46 15.90 -18.19 43.02
CA LEU A 46 14.99 -17.24 43.67
C LEU A 46 15.88 -16.05 44.14
N GLN A 47 15.24 -14.90 44.47
CA GLN A 47 15.66 -13.91 45.50
C GLN A 47 16.91 -13.04 45.21
N GLU A 48 17.01 -11.75 45.56
CA GLU A 48 16.21 -10.83 46.38
C GLU A 48 16.67 -9.37 46.14
N ASP A 49 15.97 -8.44 46.81
CA ASP A 49 16.40 -7.09 47.22
C ASP A 49 16.05 -5.85 46.39
N THR A 50 14.86 -5.36 46.72
CA THR A 50 14.42 -3.96 46.83
C THR A 50 15.45 -3.02 47.45
N ARG A 51 15.68 -1.85 46.84
CA ARG A 51 15.92 -0.57 47.56
C ARG A 51 15.30 0.61 46.80
N ASP A 52 14.36 1.26 47.47
CA ASP A 52 13.80 2.58 47.14
C ASP A 52 14.86 3.67 47.18
N VAL A 53 14.85 4.56 46.19
CA VAL A 53 15.22 5.97 46.38
C VAL A 53 14.27 6.83 45.53
N SER A 54 13.38 7.53 46.23
CA SER A 54 12.52 8.59 45.72
C SER A 54 13.22 9.96 45.86
N GLN A 55 12.61 10.98 45.23
CA GLN A 55 13.01 12.40 45.07
C GLN A 55 13.71 12.67 43.72
N CYS A 56 13.30 13.62 42.88
CA CYS A 56 12.33 14.72 42.95
C CYS A 56 12.14 15.20 41.49
N PHE A 57 10.94 15.66 41.08
CA PHE A 57 10.76 16.90 40.30
C PHE A 57 9.26 17.18 40.09
N ASP A 58 8.91 18.41 40.47
CA ASP A 58 7.57 18.94 40.68
C ASP A 58 6.70 19.06 39.42
N THR A 59 5.41 18.84 39.67
CA THR A 59 4.29 19.11 38.76
C THR A 59 3.52 20.32 39.31
N THR A 60 3.55 21.44 38.60
CA THR A 60 2.55 22.52 38.66
C THR A 60 2.53 23.09 37.23
N ILE A 61 1.43 23.44 36.56
CA ILE A 61 0.35 24.37 36.93
C ILE A 61 -0.90 24.07 36.05
N PHE A 62 -2.08 24.39 36.60
CA PHE A 62 -3.36 24.77 35.98
C PHE A 62 -4.56 23.81 36.13
N GLU A 63 -5.07 23.75 37.36
CA GLU A 63 -6.51 23.87 37.63
C GLU A 63 -6.78 25.23 38.28
N GLN A 64 -7.67 26.03 37.69
CA GLN A 64 -8.50 26.99 38.42
C GLN A 64 -9.87 27.04 37.74
N ASN A 65 -10.86 26.50 38.45
CA ASN A 65 -12.29 26.61 38.16
C ASN A 65 -12.80 28.03 38.42
N GLN A 66 -13.84 28.46 37.70
CA GLN A 66 -14.92 29.24 38.30
C GLN A 66 -16.27 28.93 37.63
N LEU A 67 -17.23 28.65 38.50
CA LEU A 67 -18.65 28.38 38.28
C LEU A 67 -19.42 29.68 38.01
N LEU A 68 -20.47 29.62 37.18
CA LEU A 68 -21.67 30.47 37.30
C LEU A 68 -22.89 29.66 36.84
N GLU A 69 -23.91 29.62 37.70
CA GLU A 69 -25.20 28.93 37.54
C GLU A 69 -26.23 29.73 36.70
N GLY A 70 -27.09 29.00 35.98
CA GLY A 70 -28.55 29.21 35.91
C GLY A 70 -29.14 30.27 34.98
N SER A 71 -29.84 29.85 33.92
CA SER A 71 -31.23 30.26 33.59
C SER A 71 -31.79 29.47 32.38
N ASP A 72 -33.12 29.45 32.31
CA ASP A 72 -34.05 28.45 31.75
C ASP A 72 -34.34 28.43 30.21
N ILE A 73 -34.53 27.20 29.66
CA ILE A 73 -35.62 26.67 28.75
C ILE A 73 -35.77 27.25 27.29
N PRO A 74 -36.37 26.57 26.23
CA PRO A 74 -36.83 25.17 25.99
C PRO A 74 -36.34 24.45 24.69
N GLU A 75 -36.59 23.12 24.71
CA GLU A 75 -36.90 22.11 23.67
C GLU A 75 -37.04 22.49 22.17
N THR A 76 -36.42 21.68 21.30
CA THR A 76 -37.10 20.82 20.29
C THR A 76 -36.07 19.98 19.51
N GLY A 77 -36.14 18.66 19.62
CA GLY A 77 -35.28 17.73 18.88
C GLY A 77 -35.98 16.39 18.68
N SER A 78 -36.67 16.23 17.55
CA SER A 78 -37.31 14.98 17.17
C SER A 78 -36.26 13.94 16.75
N ILE A 79 -36.30 12.79 17.41
CA ILE A 79 -35.56 11.57 17.08
C ILE A 79 -36.51 10.67 16.31
N LEU A 80 -36.14 10.23 15.11
CA LEU A 80 -36.73 9.05 14.49
C LEU A 80 -35.62 8.12 13.98
N SER A 81 -35.37 7.11 14.80
CA SER A 81 -34.71 5.86 14.45
C SER A 81 -35.64 5.01 13.58
N PHE A 82 -35.15 4.49 12.45
CA PHE A 82 -35.79 3.35 11.79
C PHE A 82 -34.83 2.18 11.65
N SER A 83 -35.29 1.07 12.21
CA SER A 83 -34.75 -0.28 12.24
C SER A 83 -34.87 -0.95 10.87
N ASN A 84 -33.77 -1.54 10.36
CA ASN A 84 -33.82 -2.48 9.25
C ASN A 84 -33.98 -3.91 9.80
N SER A 85 -35.14 -4.52 9.56
CA SER A 85 -35.33 -5.97 9.65
C SER A 85 -35.06 -6.62 8.30
N ALA A 86 -34.21 -7.65 8.30
CA ALA A 86 -34.00 -8.54 7.18
C ALA A 86 -35.27 -9.33 6.86
N GLY A 87 -35.60 -9.46 5.57
CA GLY A 87 -36.60 -10.36 5.04
C GLY A 87 -36.07 -10.94 3.74
N ASP A 88 -35.70 -12.22 3.79
CA ASP A 88 -35.49 -13.09 2.64
C ASP A 88 -36.80 -13.22 1.86
N PHE A 89 -36.76 -13.02 0.55
CA PHE A 89 -37.69 -13.70 -0.35
C PHE A 89 -37.03 -13.93 -1.71
N SER A 90 -36.69 -15.20 -1.94
CA SER A 90 -36.37 -15.78 -3.24
C SER A 90 -37.51 -15.56 -4.22
N ASN A 91 -37.21 -15.08 -5.43
CA ASN A 91 -37.95 -15.46 -6.63
C ASN A 91 -37.04 -15.44 -7.85
N LEU A 92 -36.96 -16.61 -8.46
CA LEU A 92 -36.42 -16.92 -9.79
C LEU A 92 -37.24 -16.18 -10.85
N PHE A 93 -36.58 -15.41 -11.70
CA PHE A 93 -36.98 -15.25 -13.10
C PHE A 93 -35.71 -15.20 -13.96
N ASP A 94 -35.49 -16.33 -14.61
CA ASP A 94 -34.74 -16.51 -15.83
C ASP A 94 -35.47 -15.75 -16.94
N ASP A 95 -34.77 -14.91 -17.70
CA ASP A 95 -35.25 -14.47 -19.02
C ASP A 95 -34.05 -14.21 -19.91
N SER A 96 -33.78 -15.22 -20.73
CA SER A 96 -33.14 -15.11 -22.02
C SER A 96 -34.03 -14.29 -22.95
N ASP A 97 -33.58 -13.11 -23.37
CA ASP A 97 -34.20 -12.42 -24.50
C ASP A 97 -33.15 -12.09 -25.56
N ASN A 98 -33.13 -12.96 -26.57
CA ASN A 98 -32.68 -12.67 -27.92
C ASN A 98 -33.58 -11.60 -28.51
N ASN A 99 -33.06 -10.38 -28.71
CA ASN A 99 -33.64 -9.45 -29.67
C ASN A 99 -32.54 -8.93 -30.60
N THR A 100 -32.47 -9.58 -31.76
CA THR A 100 -31.82 -9.09 -32.97
C THR A 100 -32.55 -7.83 -33.44
N VAL A 101 -31.89 -6.68 -33.35
CA VAL A 101 -32.25 -5.48 -34.11
C VAL A 101 -31.01 -5.05 -34.87
N GLU A 102 -31.04 -5.27 -36.18
CA GLU A 102 -30.08 -4.68 -37.11
C GLU A 102 -30.22 -3.16 -37.07
N SER A 103 -29.15 -2.46 -36.69
CA SER A 103 -29.01 -1.04 -37.01
C SER A 103 -27.62 -0.80 -37.58
N SER A 104 -27.59 -0.56 -38.89
CA SER A 104 -26.47 0.01 -39.62
C SER A 104 -25.99 1.29 -38.95
N SER A 105 -24.70 1.40 -38.63
CA SER A 105 -24.08 2.69 -38.35
C SER A 105 -22.63 2.68 -38.80
N GLU A 106 -22.37 3.59 -39.73
CA GLU A 106 -21.12 3.89 -40.40
C GLU A 106 -19.99 4.17 -39.41
N GLU A 107 -18.80 3.71 -39.77
CA GLU A 107 -17.54 4.00 -39.08
C GLU A 107 -17.14 5.46 -39.36
N ASP A 108 -17.57 6.39 -38.51
CA ASP A 108 -17.01 7.75 -38.49
C ASP A 108 -15.99 7.91 -37.36
N ASN A 109 -14.72 7.78 -37.73
CA ASN A 109 -13.55 8.17 -36.96
C ASN A 109 -13.43 9.71 -36.95
N THR A 110 -14.30 10.39 -36.21
CA THR A 110 -14.15 11.82 -35.94
C THR A 110 -13.67 12.03 -34.50
N GLU A 111 -12.53 12.72 -34.38
CA GLU A 111 -11.99 13.20 -33.11
C GLU A 111 -13.09 13.99 -32.37
N PHE A 112 -13.47 13.50 -31.18
CA PHE A 112 -14.56 14.08 -30.40
C PHE A 112 -14.20 15.50 -29.98
N SER A 113 -15.10 16.45 -30.25
CA SER A 113 -15.04 17.75 -29.59
C SER A 113 -15.21 17.54 -28.08
N ASP A 114 -14.24 18.01 -27.30
CA ASP A 114 -14.05 17.72 -25.88
C ASP A 114 -15.19 18.20 -24.96
N ASN A 115 -16.22 18.86 -25.51
CA ASN A 115 -17.29 19.53 -24.77
C ASN A 115 -18.72 19.10 -25.13
N SER A 116 -18.92 17.96 -25.81
CA SER A 116 -20.28 17.48 -26.05
C SER A 116 -21.00 17.08 -24.74
N PRO A 117 -22.34 17.26 -24.61
CA PRO A 117 -23.10 16.77 -23.45
C PRO A 117 -22.91 15.27 -23.20
N ARG A 118 -22.74 14.47 -24.26
CA ARG A 118 -22.43 13.04 -24.17
C ARG A 118 -21.10 12.80 -23.47
N THR A 119 -20.05 13.54 -23.85
CA THR A 119 -18.70 13.43 -23.25
C THR A 119 -18.74 13.82 -21.77
N GLN A 120 -19.41 14.92 -21.43
CA GLN A 120 -19.51 15.39 -20.04
C GLN A 120 -20.31 14.41 -19.14
N LEU A 121 -21.40 13.85 -19.65
CA LEU A 121 -22.18 12.83 -18.94
C LEU A 121 -21.37 11.54 -18.74
N ALA A 122 -20.59 11.12 -19.73
CA ALA A 122 -19.69 9.97 -19.62
C ALA A 122 -18.59 10.22 -18.56
N GLN A 123 -17.93 11.38 -18.61
CA GLN A 123 -16.94 11.82 -17.62
C GLN A 123 -17.53 11.82 -16.19
N TRP A 124 -18.73 12.38 -16.02
CA TRP A 124 -19.43 12.39 -14.74
C TRP A 124 -19.74 10.99 -14.23
N ALA A 125 -20.25 10.11 -15.09
CA ALA A 125 -20.59 8.74 -14.73
C ALA A 125 -19.37 7.96 -14.23
N ILE A 126 -18.22 8.12 -14.89
CA ILE A 126 -16.95 7.48 -14.48
C ILE A 126 -16.44 8.08 -13.17
N LYS A 127 -16.36 9.42 -13.09
CA LYS A 127 -15.86 10.14 -11.91
C LYS A 127 -16.59 9.73 -10.62
N HIS A 128 -17.91 9.53 -10.71
CA HIS A 128 -18.74 9.18 -9.56
C HIS A 128 -19.05 7.67 -9.45
N ASN A 129 -18.46 6.83 -10.33
CA ASN A 129 -18.70 5.39 -10.39
C ASN A 129 -20.20 5.04 -10.45
N ILE A 130 -20.97 5.75 -11.28
CA ILE A 130 -22.42 5.61 -11.40
C ILE A 130 -22.79 4.27 -12.04
N THR A 131 -23.83 3.62 -11.51
CA THR A 131 -24.27 2.32 -12.04
C THR A 131 -24.85 2.45 -13.45
N ASN A 132 -24.65 1.44 -14.30
CA ASN A 132 -25.22 1.48 -15.66
C ASN A 132 -26.75 1.58 -15.62
N ILE A 133 -27.41 0.98 -14.62
CA ILE A 133 -28.87 1.08 -14.42
C ILE A 133 -29.25 2.53 -14.13
N ALA A 134 -28.66 3.15 -13.11
CA ALA A 134 -28.95 4.53 -12.74
C ALA A 134 -28.65 5.51 -13.89
N MET A 135 -27.57 5.25 -14.64
CA MET A 135 -27.20 6.06 -15.79
C MET A 135 -28.19 5.90 -16.94
N SER A 136 -28.63 4.69 -17.27
CA SER A 136 -29.67 4.47 -18.29
C SER A 136 -31.00 5.13 -17.90
N ASP A 137 -31.40 5.07 -16.64
CA ASP A 137 -32.63 5.71 -16.19
C ASP A 137 -32.55 7.25 -16.26
N LEU A 138 -31.40 7.84 -15.88
CA LEU A 138 -31.14 9.26 -16.08
C LEU A 138 -31.15 9.63 -17.58
N LEU A 139 -30.53 8.82 -18.43
CA LEU A 139 -30.47 9.06 -19.87
C LEU A 139 -31.85 9.04 -20.53
N LYS A 140 -32.76 8.16 -20.10
CA LYS A 140 -34.16 8.16 -20.59
C LYS A 140 -34.86 9.48 -20.26
N VAL A 141 -34.68 10.00 -19.04
CA VAL A 141 -35.25 11.29 -18.63
C VAL A 141 -34.66 12.44 -19.46
N LEU A 142 -33.34 12.48 -19.61
CA LEU A 142 -32.66 13.52 -20.37
C LEU A 142 -33.00 13.48 -21.86
N ASN A 143 -33.08 12.29 -22.45
CA ASN A 143 -33.47 12.10 -23.84
C ASN A 143 -34.91 12.59 -24.10
N ALA A 144 -35.84 12.19 -23.24
CA ALA A 144 -37.26 12.54 -23.39
C ALA A 144 -37.53 14.04 -23.14
N SER A 145 -36.79 14.67 -22.23
CA SER A 145 -37.09 16.02 -21.75
C SER A 145 -36.21 17.13 -22.35
N TYR A 146 -35.00 16.82 -22.83
CA TYR A 146 -34.02 17.85 -23.19
C TYR A 146 -33.30 17.60 -24.53
N ASP A 147 -32.78 16.39 -24.77
CA ASP A 147 -31.96 16.10 -25.96
C ASP A 147 -32.16 14.68 -26.48
N GLN A 148 -32.99 14.54 -27.53
CA GLN A 148 -33.29 13.25 -28.18
C GLN A 148 -32.07 12.61 -28.86
N SER A 149 -30.98 13.35 -29.03
CA SER A 149 -29.73 12.77 -29.53
C SER A 149 -29.02 11.92 -28.46
N LEU A 150 -29.30 12.08 -27.17
CA LEU A 150 -28.64 11.27 -26.13
C LEU A 150 -29.04 9.79 -26.25
N PRO A 151 -28.11 8.83 -26.09
CA PRO A 151 -28.49 7.42 -26.09
C PRO A 151 -29.35 7.07 -24.87
N LEU A 152 -30.22 6.06 -24.98
CA LEU A 152 -31.07 5.61 -23.88
C LEU A 152 -30.37 4.63 -22.92
N ASP A 153 -29.25 4.05 -23.33
CA ASP A 153 -28.50 3.05 -22.56
C ASP A 153 -27.08 3.55 -22.23
N ALA A 154 -26.68 3.36 -20.98
CA ALA A 154 -25.38 3.76 -20.47
C ALA A 154 -24.20 3.12 -21.21
N ARG A 155 -24.35 1.88 -21.70
CA ARG A 155 -23.30 1.19 -22.47
C ARG A 155 -23.10 1.86 -23.83
N THR A 156 -24.19 2.35 -24.44
CA THR A 156 -24.11 3.12 -25.69
C THR A 156 -23.46 4.48 -25.46
N LEU A 157 -23.77 5.15 -24.34
CA LEU A 157 -23.11 6.41 -23.97
C LEU A 157 -21.59 6.24 -23.78
N LEU A 158 -21.22 5.26 -22.97
CA LEU A 158 -19.82 4.97 -22.62
C LEU A 158 -19.10 4.23 -23.75
N LYS A 159 -19.77 3.97 -24.87
CA LYS A 159 -19.29 3.11 -25.96
C LYS A 159 -18.61 1.85 -25.41
N THR A 160 -19.19 1.27 -24.36
CA THR A 160 -18.71 0.04 -23.76
C THR A 160 -19.05 -1.06 -24.75
N ASP A 161 -18.08 -1.45 -25.59
CA ASP A 161 -18.33 -2.37 -26.70
C ASP A 161 -19.10 -3.62 -26.24
N ILE A 162 -20.28 -3.80 -26.85
CA ILE A 162 -21.20 -4.94 -26.64
C ILE A 162 -21.18 -5.86 -27.88
N SER A 163 -20.64 -5.41 -29.01
CA SER A 163 -20.72 -6.18 -30.25
C SER A 163 -19.80 -7.41 -30.19
N SER A 164 -20.36 -8.56 -30.56
CA SER A 164 -19.73 -9.88 -30.59
C SER A 164 -18.52 -9.99 -31.53
N LYS A 165 -18.14 -8.91 -32.25
CA LYS A 165 -16.99 -8.87 -33.15
C LYS A 165 -15.66 -8.58 -32.44
N THR A 166 -15.69 -8.13 -31.19
CA THR A 166 -14.49 -7.88 -30.37
C THR A 166 -14.65 -8.50 -28.98
N SER A 167 -14.73 -9.83 -28.91
CA SER A 167 -14.57 -10.53 -27.63
C SER A 167 -13.27 -10.05 -26.98
N VAL A 168 -13.32 -9.65 -25.70
CA VAL A 168 -12.11 -9.38 -24.92
C VAL A 168 -11.23 -10.64 -25.00
N ASN A 169 -10.12 -10.55 -25.73
CA ASN A 169 -9.26 -11.70 -25.98
C ASN A 169 -8.47 -12.03 -24.71
N LEU A 170 -9.04 -12.91 -23.90
CA LEU A 170 -8.41 -13.40 -22.68
C LEU A 170 -7.45 -14.54 -23.03
N LYS A 171 -6.23 -14.45 -22.49
CA LYS A 171 -5.24 -15.52 -22.55
C LYS A 171 -5.55 -16.53 -21.44
N ASN A 172 -5.73 -17.79 -21.79
CA ASN A 172 -5.82 -18.86 -20.81
C ASN A 172 -4.48 -18.98 -20.07
N MET A 173 -4.52 -18.98 -18.74
CA MET A 173 -3.32 -19.04 -17.91
C MET A 173 -3.64 -19.80 -16.63
N SER A 174 -3.23 -21.06 -16.53
CA SER A 174 -3.62 -21.93 -15.41
C SER A 174 -3.37 -21.29 -14.04
N PRO A 175 -4.33 -21.36 -13.09
CA PRO A 175 -5.69 -21.91 -13.20
C PRO A 175 -6.78 -20.90 -13.65
N GLY A 176 -6.39 -19.73 -14.16
CA GLY A 176 -7.29 -18.63 -14.52
C GLY A 176 -7.06 -18.05 -15.92
N PHE A 177 -7.20 -16.72 -16.00
CA PHE A 177 -7.16 -15.96 -17.24
C PHE A 177 -6.33 -14.70 -17.07
N TYR A 178 -5.69 -14.27 -18.15
CA TYR A 178 -4.86 -13.07 -18.21
C TYR A 178 -5.30 -12.15 -19.33
N TYR A 179 -5.16 -10.84 -19.10
CA TYR A 179 -5.30 -9.82 -20.12
C TYR A 179 -4.13 -8.85 -20.07
N HIS A 180 -3.58 -8.55 -21.24
CA HIS A 180 -2.46 -7.64 -21.41
C HIS A 180 -2.95 -6.29 -21.94
N PHE A 181 -2.85 -5.24 -21.13
CA PHE A 181 -3.18 -3.87 -21.53
C PHE A 181 -2.06 -3.24 -22.38
N GLY A 182 -0.81 -3.59 -22.07
CA GLY A 182 0.38 -3.11 -22.77
C GLY A 182 1.03 -1.89 -22.10
N VAL A 183 2.35 -1.94 -21.95
CA VAL A 183 3.23 -0.86 -21.52
C VAL A 183 3.15 0.31 -22.50
N LEU A 184 3.19 0.04 -23.81
CA LEU A 184 3.13 1.07 -24.86
C LEU A 184 1.81 1.85 -24.78
N ASN A 185 0.69 1.15 -24.60
CA ASN A 185 -0.61 1.77 -24.41
C ASN A 185 -0.67 2.57 -23.11
N GLY A 186 -0.12 2.03 -22.03
CA GLY A 186 0.01 2.74 -20.76
C GLY A 186 0.78 4.05 -20.89
N ILE A 187 1.94 4.04 -21.56
CA ILE A 187 2.73 5.25 -21.83
C ILE A 187 1.93 6.25 -22.67
N LYS A 188 1.32 5.82 -23.77
CA LYS A 188 0.54 6.72 -24.64
C LYS A 188 -0.63 7.40 -23.92
N ASN A 189 -1.27 6.70 -22.98
CA ASN A 189 -2.45 7.21 -22.28
C ASN A 189 -2.10 8.06 -21.05
N HIS A 190 -0.98 7.78 -20.38
CA HIS A 190 -0.66 8.36 -19.07
C HIS A 190 0.62 9.17 -19.01
N TYR A 191 1.44 9.17 -20.07
CA TYR A 191 2.64 10.01 -20.10
C TYR A 191 2.26 11.48 -20.27
N ILE A 192 2.75 12.30 -19.33
CA ILE A 192 2.57 13.75 -19.35
C ILE A 192 3.84 14.35 -19.95
N ILE A 193 3.66 15.12 -21.04
CA ILE A 193 4.76 15.79 -21.72
C ILE A 193 4.93 17.16 -21.08
N GLU A 194 6.01 17.34 -20.32
CA GLU A 194 6.46 18.65 -19.86
C GLU A 194 7.63 19.14 -20.72
N ASN A 195 7.63 20.44 -21.06
CA ASN A 195 8.70 21.06 -21.85
C ASN A 195 10.07 20.92 -21.16
N SER A 196 10.10 20.91 -19.82
CA SER A 196 11.30 20.70 -18.98
C SER A 196 11.94 19.32 -19.20
N HIS A 197 11.15 18.30 -19.50
CA HIS A 197 11.57 16.90 -19.56
C HIS A 197 11.59 16.34 -20.99
N ILE A 198 11.55 17.20 -22.02
CA ILE A 198 11.44 16.76 -23.42
C ILE A 198 12.63 15.92 -23.91
N ASN A 199 13.81 16.08 -23.29
CA ASN A 199 15.01 15.30 -23.61
C ASN A 199 15.29 14.14 -22.64
N GLU A 200 14.50 14.01 -21.56
CA GLU A 200 14.73 12.95 -20.57
C GLU A 200 14.10 11.62 -20.98
N PRO A 201 14.71 10.48 -20.62
CA PRO A 201 14.13 9.17 -20.86
C PRO A 201 12.86 8.96 -20.02
N ILE A 202 11.95 8.13 -20.51
CA ILE A 202 10.76 7.71 -19.79
C ILE A 202 11.17 6.64 -18.79
N LYS A 203 11.12 6.97 -17.51
CA LYS A 203 11.45 6.04 -16.41
C LYS A 203 10.20 5.39 -15.87
N LEU A 204 10.11 4.07 -16.02
CA LEU A 204 8.99 3.26 -15.57
C LEU A 204 9.29 2.65 -14.20
N VAL A 205 8.28 2.70 -13.32
CA VAL A 205 8.31 2.01 -12.04
C VAL A 205 7.19 0.98 -12.02
N VAL A 206 7.54 -0.28 -11.83
CA VAL A 206 6.61 -1.41 -11.96
C VAL A 206 6.30 -2.00 -10.60
N GLY A 207 5.01 -2.25 -10.35
CA GLY A 207 4.51 -2.89 -9.13
C GLY A 207 3.75 -4.16 -9.44
N ILE A 208 4.04 -5.22 -8.69
CA ILE A 208 3.35 -6.51 -8.80
C ILE A 208 3.01 -6.99 -7.39
N ASP A 209 1.76 -7.33 -7.17
CA ASP A 209 1.25 -7.86 -5.91
C ASP A 209 -0.11 -8.55 -6.13
N GLY A 210 -0.55 -9.38 -5.18
CA GLY A 210 -1.82 -10.10 -5.21
C GLY A 210 -2.95 -9.35 -4.52
N LEU A 211 -4.14 -9.37 -5.11
CA LEU A 211 -5.31 -8.64 -4.64
C LEU A 211 -6.52 -9.57 -4.47
N PRO A 212 -6.79 -10.07 -3.25
CA PRO A 212 -8.01 -10.81 -2.96
C PRO A 212 -9.25 -9.95 -3.21
N LEU A 213 -10.17 -10.41 -4.05
CA LEU A 213 -11.34 -9.63 -4.48
C LEU A 213 -12.49 -9.70 -3.48
N THR A 214 -12.67 -10.85 -2.85
CA THR A 214 -13.69 -11.04 -1.81
C THR A 214 -13.08 -11.70 -0.58
N LYS A 215 -13.78 -11.64 0.55
CA LYS A 215 -13.38 -12.35 1.77
C LYS A 215 -13.93 -13.79 1.81
N SER A 216 -14.94 -14.08 1.00
CA SER A 216 -15.71 -15.33 1.02
C SER A 216 -15.34 -16.29 -0.11
N SER A 217 -14.49 -15.89 -1.05
CA SER A 217 -13.97 -16.74 -2.11
C SER A 217 -12.46 -16.56 -2.29
N LYS A 218 -11.82 -17.54 -2.93
CA LYS A 218 -10.39 -17.46 -3.28
C LYS A 218 -10.10 -16.56 -4.50
N SER A 219 -11.12 -15.90 -5.05
CA SER A 219 -11.00 -15.04 -6.23
C SER A 219 -9.99 -13.92 -5.99
N THR A 220 -8.96 -13.86 -6.83
CA THR A 220 -7.83 -12.95 -6.69
C THR A 220 -7.43 -12.35 -8.03
N PHE A 221 -6.95 -11.10 -7.98
CA PHE A 221 -6.24 -10.48 -9.08
C PHE A 221 -4.74 -10.51 -8.82
N TRP A 222 -3.97 -10.67 -9.89
CA TRP A 222 -2.54 -10.39 -9.90
C TRP A 222 -2.28 -9.36 -11.00
N PRO A 223 -2.31 -8.06 -10.67
CA PRO A 223 -1.95 -7.01 -11.61
C PRO A 223 -0.43 -6.84 -11.76
N ILE A 224 -0.01 -6.51 -12.98
CA ILE A 224 1.23 -5.81 -13.26
C ILE A 224 0.86 -4.34 -13.43
N LEU A 225 1.27 -3.50 -12.50
CA LEU A 225 0.99 -2.07 -12.47
C LEU A 225 2.23 -1.27 -12.81
N CYS A 226 2.04 -0.06 -13.30
CA CYS A 226 3.13 0.86 -13.59
C CYS A 226 2.72 2.30 -13.29
N TYR A 227 3.70 3.12 -12.94
CA TYR A 227 3.61 4.57 -13.09
C TYR A 227 4.86 5.09 -13.79
N ILE A 228 4.79 6.31 -14.29
CA ILE A 228 5.91 6.97 -14.96
C ILE A 228 6.44 8.05 -14.04
N ARG A 229 7.75 8.08 -13.79
CA ARG A 229 8.33 9.13 -12.95
C ARG A 229 8.14 10.52 -13.59
N PRO A 230 7.95 11.58 -12.79
CA PRO A 230 7.85 11.59 -11.32
C PRO A 230 6.42 11.32 -10.76
N TYR A 231 5.43 11.03 -11.60
CA TYR A 231 4.01 11.01 -11.22
C TYR A 231 3.54 9.69 -10.60
N SER A 232 4.02 9.38 -9.39
CA SER A 232 3.64 8.17 -8.64
C SER A 232 2.15 8.08 -8.29
N HIS A 233 1.38 9.16 -8.40
CA HIS A 233 -0.07 9.16 -8.16
C HIS A 233 -0.89 8.66 -9.37
N ILE A 234 -0.28 8.55 -10.54
CA ILE A 234 -0.92 8.09 -11.79
C ILE A 234 -0.42 6.68 -12.08
N VAL A 235 -1.09 5.70 -11.48
CA VAL A 235 -0.80 4.28 -11.68
C VAL A 235 -1.77 3.70 -12.70
N PHE A 236 -1.27 2.88 -13.60
CA PHE A 236 -2.06 2.18 -14.61
C PHE A 236 -1.68 0.69 -14.71
N PRO A 237 -2.62 -0.18 -15.12
CA PRO A 237 -2.34 -1.59 -15.35
C PRO A 237 -1.63 -1.81 -16.69
N ILE A 238 -0.58 -2.63 -16.68
CA ILE A 238 0.06 -3.23 -17.86
C ILE A 238 -0.56 -4.59 -18.16
N GLY A 239 -0.84 -5.37 -17.13
CA GLY A 239 -1.41 -6.71 -17.24
C GLY A 239 -2.27 -7.02 -16.02
N LEU A 240 -3.28 -7.86 -16.21
CA LEU A 240 -4.16 -8.28 -15.13
C LEU A 240 -4.51 -9.75 -15.29
N TYR A 241 -4.06 -10.55 -14.33
CA TYR A 241 -4.50 -11.92 -14.17
C TYR A 241 -5.68 -11.99 -13.20
N TRP A 242 -6.59 -12.93 -13.45
CA TRP A 242 -7.64 -13.34 -12.54
C TRP A 242 -7.72 -14.86 -12.42
N GLY A 243 -7.84 -15.35 -11.20
CA GLY A 243 -8.11 -16.76 -10.92
C GLY A 243 -8.50 -16.98 -9.47
N ASN A 244 -8.71 -18.24 -9.10
CA ASN A 244 -8.94 -18.64 -7.70
C ASN A 244 -7.63 -18.82 -6.91
N GLU A 245 -6.50 -18.75 -7.60
CA GLU A 245 -5.16 -18.85 -7.05
C GLU A 245 -4.25 -17.94 -7.88
N LYS A 246 -3.06 -17.63 -7.37
CA LYS A 246 -2.04 -16.95 -8.17
C LYS A 246 -1.72 -17.74 -9.45
N PRO A 247 -1.20 -17.12 -10.51
CA PRO A 247 -0.80 -17.88 -11.70
C PRO A 247 0.19 -18.98 -11.31
N GLN A 248 0.09 -20.13 -11.96
CA GLN A 248 0.93 -21.28 -11.61
C GLN A 248 2.40 -21.04 -12.01
N GLU A 249 2.62 -20.57 -13.24
CA GLU A 249 3.95 -20.26 -13.77
C GLU A 249 4.18 -18.76 -13.89
N SER A 250 5.20 -18.25 -13.19
CA SER A 250 5.54 -16.82 -13.19
C SER A 250 6.08 -16.33 -14.53
N ASN A 251 6.79 -17.17 -15.28
CA ASN A 251 7.31 -16.79 -16.59
C ASN A 251 6.18 -16.58 -17.61
N ASP A 252 5.16 -17.44 -17.62
CA ASP A 252 4.00 -17.28 -18.50
C ASP A 252 3.21 -16.00 -18.16
N TYR A 253 3.08 -15.71 -16.86
CA TYR A 253 2.46 -14.49 -16.34
C TYR A 253 3.19 -13.21 -16.79
N LEU A 254 4.51 -13.24 -16.86
CA LEU A 254 5.36 -12.09 -17.19
C LEU A 254 5.65 -11.97 -18.70
N PHE A 255 5.36 -13.01 -19.49
CA PHE A 255 5.83 -13.15 -20.88
C PHE A 255 5.48 -11.94 -21.77
N ASP A 256 4.22 -11.54 -21.78
CA ASP A 256 3.76 -10.45 -22.65
C ASP A 256 4.39 -9.11 -22.24
N PHE A 257 4.49 -8.85 -20.92
CA PHE A 257 5.16 -7.68 -20.37
C PHE A 257 6.66 -7.64 -20.71
N VAL A 258 7.37 -8.76 -20.53
CA VAL A 258 8.82 -8.85 -20.78
C VAL A 258 9.13 -8.63 -22.26
N ASN A 259 8.37 -9.24 -23.17
CA ASN A 259 8.63 -9.05 -24.61
C ASN A 259 8.41 -7.60 -25.04
N GLU A 260 7.33 -6.97 -24.57
CA GLU A 260 7.03 -5.58 -24.91
C GLU A 260 8.06 -4.60 -24.31
N ILE A 261 8.45 -4.76 -23.05
CA ILE A 261 9.44 -3.85 -22.44
C ILE A 261 10.82 -4.00 -23.07
N LYS A 262 11.21 -5.21 -23.49
CA LYS A 262 12.46 -5.45 -24.24
C LYS A 262 12.48 -4.68 -25.56
N ASP A 263 11.37 -4.70 -26.30
CA ASP A 263 11.23 -3.95 -27.54
C ASP A 263 11.32 -2.44 -27.27
N LEU A 264 10.56 -1.93 -26.28
CA LEU A 264 10.54 -0.52 -25.93
C LEU A 264 11.89 0.02 -25.43
N ILE A 265 12.65 -0.77 -24.66
CA ILE A 265 13.99 -0.36 -24.19
C ILE A 265 14.97 -0.25 -25.37
N ASN A 266 14.95 -1.23 -26.29
CA ASN A 266 15.88 -1.28 -27.41
C ASN A 266 15.53 -0.25 -28.50
N ASN A 267 14.24 -0.11 -28.80
CA ASN A 267 13.75 0.66 -29.95
C ASN A 267 13.25 2.05 -29.55
N GLY A 268 12.95 2.30 -28.28
CA GLY A 268 12.31 3.54 -27.81
C GLY A 268 10.83 3.61 -28.18
N ILE A 269 10.21 4.76 -27.92
CA ILE A 269 8.81 5.04 -28.26
C ILE A 269 8.66 6.42 -28.91
N GLU A 270 7.79 6.52 -29.91
CA GLU A 270 7.41 7.79 -30.52
C GLU A 270 6.19 8.39 -29.83
N ILE A 271 6.32 9.64 -29.39
CA ILE A 271 5.27 10.36 -28.66
C ILE A 271 4.95 11.64 -29.40
N LYS A 272 3.65 11.88 -29.60
CA LYS A 272 3.14 13.11 -30.20
C LYS A 272 3.12 14.21 -29.14
N VAL A 273 3.89 15.28 -29.35
CA VAL A 273 3.89 16.47 -28.49
C VAL A 273 2.75 17.42 -28.84
N SER A 274 2.48 18.39 -27.97
CA SER A 274 1.39 19.38 -28.17
C SER A 274 1.55 20.22 -29.44
N SER A 275 2.77 20.37 -29.97
CA SER A 275 3.02 21.02 -31.27
C SER A 275 2.60 20.17 -32.48
N GLY A 276 2.22 18.90 -32.27
CA GLY A 276 1.87 17.94 -33.32
C GLY A 276 3.04 17.12 -33.84
N GLU A 277 4.28 17.45 -33.47
CA GLU A 277 5.49 16.71 -33.84
C GLU A 277 5.62 15.39 -33.07
N PHE A 278 6.36 14.44 -33.63
CA PHE A 278 6.71 13.19 -32.96
C PHE A 278 8.14 13.25 -32.45
N ILE A 279 8.31 13.01 -31.15
CA ILE A 279 9.63 12.87 -30.53
C ILE A 279 9.87 11.40 -30.19
N LYS A 280 11.07 10.91 -30.52
CA LYS A 280 11.49 9.58 -30.11
C LYS A 280 12.12 9.65 -28.72
N LYS A 281 11.58 8.87 -27.79
CA LYS A 281 12.00 8.80 -26.39
C LYS A 281 12.58 7.43 -26.07
N GLN A 282 13.68 7.41 -25.32
CA GLN A 282 14.19 6.18 -24.71
C GLN A 282 13.30 5.78 -23.53
N VAL A 283 13.04 4.48 -23.40
CA VAL A 283 12.33 3.90 -22.25
C VAL A 283 13.34 3.21 -21.35
N ILE A 284 13.23 3.45 -20.05
CA ILE A 284 14.06 2.83 -19.01
C ILE A 284 13.13 2.21 -17.98
N LEU A 285 13.33 0.93 -17.70
CA LEU A 285 12.74 0.27 -16.55
C LEU A 285 13.59 0.56 -15.33
N ASP A 286 13.11 1.44 -14.46
CA ASP A 286 13.91 2.02 -13.38
C ASP A 286 13.93 1.14 -12.14
N VAL A 287 12.75 0.75 -11.64
CA VAL A 287 12.64 -0.10 -10.44
C VAL A 287 11.37 -0.94 -10.42
N PHE A 288 11.49 -2.13 -9.85
CA PHE A 288 10.39 -2.97 -9.41
C PHE A 288 10.15 -2.77 -7.91
N CYS A 289 8.93 -2.39 -7.56
CA CYS A 289 8.46 -2.31 -6.18
C CYS A 289 7.49 -3.45 -5.93
N CYS A 290 7.88 -4.44 -5.13
CA CYS A 290 7.03 -5.57 -4.80
C CYS A 290 7.12 -5.86 -3.30
N ASP A 291 6.06 -6.43 -2.74
CA ASP A 291 6.21 -7.11 -1.47
C ASP A 291 7.13 -8.34 -1.64
N LEU A 292 7.63 -8.86 -0.53
CA LEU A 292 8.61 -9.95 -0.59
C LEU A 292 8.03 -11.26 -1.18
N PRO A 293 6.81 -11.69 -0.82
CA PRO A 293 6.13 -12.81 -1.50
C PRO A 293 6.01 -12.66 -3.02
N ALA A 294 5.54 -11.52 -3.54
CA ALA A 294 5.42 -11.30 -4.98
C ALA A 294 6.79 -11.24 -5.65
N LYS A 295 7.78 -10.56 -5.02
CA LYS A 295 9.19 -10.54 -5.48
C LYS A 295 9.74 -11.95 -5.64
N ASN A 296 9.55 -12.79 -4.63
CA ASN A 296 10.03 -14.17 -4.65
C ASN A 296 9.37 -15.01 -5.74
N TYR A 297 8.07 -14.82 -5.96
CA TYR A 297 7.34 -15.51 -7.01
C TYR A 297 7.84 -15.13 -8.42
N ILE A 298 8.00 -13.85 -8.71
CA ILE A 298 8.43 -13.39 -10.04
C ILE A 298 9.92 -13.64 -10.29
N LEU A 299 10.76 -13.65 -9.26
CA LEU A 299 12.19 -13.97 -9.37
C LEU A 299 12.51 -15.47 -9.25
N LYS A 300 11.51 -16.30 -8.92
CA LYS A 300 11.67 -17.73 -8.61
C LYS A 300 12.73 -17.96 -7.51
N THR A 301 12.60 -17.24 -6.40
CA THR A 301 13.48 -17.32 -5.21
C THR A 301 12.72 -17.79 -3.97
N LYS A 302 13.45 -18.31 -2.97
CA LYS A 302 12.83 -18.83 -1.75
C LYS A 302 12.22 -17.74 -0.87
N GLY A 303 11.19 -18.17 -0.13
CA GLY A 303 10.42 -17.34 0.79
C GLY A 303 11.19 -16.85 2.01
N HIS A 304 10.54 -16.00 2.80
CA HIS A 304 11.17 -15.30 3.92
C HIS A 304 11.55 -16.16 5.14
N ASN A 305 11.02 -17.38 5.18
CA ASN A 305 11.30 -18.39 6.21
C ASN A 305 12.33 -19.43 5.75
N ALA A 306 12.92 -19.29 4.57
CA ALA A 306 13.96 -20.20 4.10
C ALA A 306 15.32 -19.79 4.68
N TYR A 307 16.21 -20.76 4.94
CA TYR A 307 17.58 -20.49 5.37
C TYR A 307 18.30 -19.48 4.46
N PHE A 308 18.07 -19.54 3.15
CA PHE A 308 18.60 -18.57 2.19
C PHE A 308 17.45 -17.73 1.64
N SER A 309 17.25 -16.53 2.18
CA SER A 309 16.11 -15.67 1.80
C SER A 309 16.48 -14.22 1.49
N CYS A 310 17.58 -13.70 2.04
CA CYS A 310 17.95 -12.29 1.84
C CYS A 310 18.24 -12.03 0.36
N SER A 311 17.59 -11.04 -0.24
CA SER A 311 17.81 -10.70 -1.67
C SER A 311 19.11 -9.94 -1.92
N ARG A 312 19.76 -9.42 -0.88
CA ARG A 312 20.92 -8.51 -0.99
C ARG A 312 22.26 -9.15 -0.60
N CYS A 313 22.25 -10.18 0.25
CA CYS A 313 23.46 -10.86 0.69
C CYS A 313 23.26 -12.38 0.79
N CYS A 314 24.36 -13.12 0.87
CA CYS A 314 24.41 -14.57 0.87
C CYS A 314 24.22 -15.21 2.26
N ILE A 315 23.66 -14.47 3.23
CA ILE A 315 23.46 -14.98 4.59
C ILE A 315 22.70 -16.32 4.60
N GLU A 316 23.19 -17.24 5.42
CA GLU A 316 22.48 -18.44 5.84
C GLU A 316 21.77 -18.12 7.16
N GLY A 317 20.46 -18.35 7.21
CA GLY A 317 19.67 -18.19 8.41
C GLY A 317 19.96 -19.31 9.41
N GLU A 318 19.61 -19.05 10.67
CA GLU A 318 19.72 -20.02 11.75
C GLU A 318 18.31 -20.38 12.23
N TYR A 319 18.07 -21.66 12.57
CA TYR A 319 16.80 -22.08 13.15
C TYR A 319 16.84 -22.00 14.66
N VAL A 320 16.20 -20.98 15.23
CA VAL A 320 16.17 -20.71 16.67
C VAL A 320 14.74 -20.53 17.14
N CYS A 321 14.36 -21.17 18.25
CA CYS A 321 13.03 -21.04 18.86
C CYS A 321 11.86 -21.23 17.87
N ARG A 322 11.96 -22.27 17.01
CA ARG A 322 10.99 -22.64 15.96
C ARG A 322 10.82 -21.61 14.83
N ARG A 323 11.85 -20.81 14.56
CA ARG A 323 11.85 -19.76 13.53
C ARG A 323 13.21 -19.67 12.87
N VAL A 324 13.25 -19.24 11.62
CA VAL A 324 14.50 -18.87 10.95
C VAL A 324 14.82 -17.39 11.25
N CYS A 325 16.04 -17.13 11.72
CA CYS A 325 16.57 -15.79 12.00
C CYS A 325 17.88 -15.53 11.25
N TYR A 326 18.26 -14.24 11.13
CA TYR A 326 19.36 -13.78 10.27
C TYR A 326 20.29 -12.83 11.04
N PRO A 327 21.03 -13.32 12.05
CA PRO A 327 21.77 -12.50 13.00
C PRO A 327 22.99 -11.80 12.42
N ASP A 328 23.62 -12.37 11.39
CA ASP A 328 24.85 -11.84 10.82
C ASP A 328 24.62 -10.59 9.96
N ILE A 329 25.59 -9.68 9.99
CA ILE A 329 25.53 -8.36 9.33
C ILE A 329 26.60 -8.13 8.26
N ASP A 330 27.69 -8.90 8.29
CA ASP A 330 28.84 -8.73 7.39
C ASP A 330 28.94 -9.87 6.35
N CYS A 331 27.80 -10.27 5.80
CA CYS A 331 27.74 -11.33 4.79
C CYS A 331 28.12 -10.80 3.39
N PRO A 332 28.71 -11.65 2.53
CA PRO A 332 28.99 -11.29 1.14
C PRO A 332 27.73 -10.76 0.42
N LYS A 333 27.87 -9.64 -0.30
CA LYS A 333 26.78 -9.09 -1.11
C LYS A 333 26.51 -10.00 -2.31
N ARG A 334 25.24 -10.18 -2.64
CA ARG A 334 24.84 -10.86 -3.87
C ARG A 334 24.93 -9.90 -5.04
N THR A 335 25.47 -10.36 -6.15
CA THR A 335 25.56 -9.63 -7.41
C THR A 335 24.63 -10.22 -8.45
N HIS A 336 24.38 -9.47 -9.52
CA HIS A 336 23.57 -9.94 -10.65
C HIS A 336 24.17 -11.20 -11.27
N GLU A 337 25.50 -11.23 -11.43
CA GLU A 337 26.24 -12.36 -11.98
C GLU A 337 26.13 -13.57 -11.08
N SER A 338 26.29 -13.40 -9.76
CA SER A 338 26.15 -14.52 -8.80
C SER A 338 24.73 -15.10 -8.79
N PHE A 339 23.72 -14.27 -9.07
CA PHE A 339 22.33 -14.70 -9.17
C PHE A 339 22.06 -15.46 -10.47
N ILE A 340 22.56 -14.98 -11.62
CA ILE A 340 22.39 -15.67 -12.91
C ILE A 340 23.12 -17.01 -12.91
N ASN A 341 24.34 -17.03 -12.39
CA ASN A 341 25.16 -18.24 -12.31
C ASN A 341 24.73 -19.21 -11.20
N LYS A 342 23.70 -18.85 -10.42
CA LYS A 342 23.18 -19.62 -9.28
C LYS A 342 24.28 -20.07 -8.31
N ASN A 343 25.21 -19.18 -7.97
CA ASN A 343 26.31 -19.50 -7.03
C ASN A 343 25.82 -19.99 -5.65
N GLN A 344 24.56 -19.70 -5.30
CA GLN A 344 23.87 -20.19 -4.11
C GLN A 344 22.55 -20.84 -4.56
N GLU A 345 22.61 -22.08 -5.04
CA GLU A 345 21.46 -22.79 -5.62
C GLU A 345 20.26 -22.86 -4.67
N GLU A 346 20.52 -22.96 -3.37
CA GLU A 346 19.51 -23.04 -2.32
C GLU A 346 18.73 -21.75 -2.14
N TYR A 347 19.13 -20.63 -2.76
CA TYR A 347 18.34 -19.40 -2.80
C TYR A 347 17.22 -19.46 -3.86
N HIS A 348 17.39 -20.30 -4.88
CA HIS A 348 16.49 -20.38 -6.03
C HIS A 348 15.38 -21.43 -5.82
N VAL A 349 14.29 -21.28 -6.57
CA VAL A 349 13.18 -22.23 -6.64
C VAL A 349 13.15 -22.84 -8.03
N GLY A 350 13.52 -24.13 -8.11
CA GLY A 350 13.55 -24.89 -9.36
C GLY A 350 14.74 -24.56 -10.27
N GLU A 351 14.78 -25.24 -11.40
CA GLU A 351 15.89 -25.15 -12.35
C GLU A 351 15.74 -23.98 -13.34
N VAL A 352 14.51 -23.58 -13.65
CA VAL A 352 14.23 -22.54 -14.63
C VAL A 352 14.34 -21.16 -13.98
N MET A 353 15.14 -20.26 -14.58
CA MET A 353 15.27 -18.88 -14.13
C MET A 353 14.05 -18.03 -14.52
N SER A 354 13.88 -16.90 -13.82
CA SER A 354 12.90 -15.89 -14.21
C SER A 354 13.26 -15.24 -15.54
N ILE A 355 12.30 -15.10 -16.45
CA ILE A 355 12.49 -14.39 -17.73
C ILE A 355 12.80 -12.89 -17.56
N LEU A 356 12.67 -12.35 -16.36
CA LEU A 356 13.06 -10.97 -16.06
C LEU A 356 14.56 -10.75 -16.26
N ILE A 357 15.40 -11.79 -16.19
CA ILE A 357 16.85 -11.67 -16.47
C ILE A 357 17.13 -11.27 -17.93
N ASP A 358 16.17 -11.48 -18.83
CA ASP A 358 16.33 -11.20 -20.26
C ASP A 358 16.03 -9.74 -20.63
N ILE A 359 15.65 -8.90 -19.66
CA ILE A 359 15.37 -7.47 -19.88
C ILE A 359 16.72 -6.73 -20.04
N PRO A 360 16.97 -6.03 -21.16
CA PRO A 360 18.19 -5.26 -21.37
C PRO A 360 18.46 -4.25 -20.26
N GLY A 361 19.68 -4.25 -19.74
CA GLY A 361 20.11 -3.30 -18.70
C GLY A 361 19.56 -3.58 -17.30
N ILE A 362 18.84 -4.68 -17.09
CA ILE A 362 18.37 -5.05 -15.76
C ILE A 362 19.52 -5.56 -14.89
N ASN A 363 19.51 -5.20 -13.62
CA ASN A 363 20.32 -5.83 -12.60
C ASN A 363 19.37 -6.35 -11.54
N ILE A 364 19.09 -7.66 -11.52
CA ILE A 364 18.06 -8.26 -10.63
C ILE A 364 18.24 -7.88 -9.15
N ILE A 365 19.47 -7.67 -8.70
CA ILE A 365 19.72 -7.26 -7.32
C ILE A 365 19.31 -5.79 -7.14
N ASN A 366 19.78 -4.91 -8.02
CA ASN A 366 19.61 -3.46 -7.88
C ASN A 366 18.27 -2.93 -8.38
N SER A 367 17.68 -3.53 -9.40
CA SER A 367 16.40 -3.15 -10.01
C SER A 367 15.18 -3.50 -9.15
N PHE A 368 15.34 -4.21 -8.03
CA PHE A 368 14.25 -4.56 -7.11
C PHE A 368 14.47 -3.96 -5.73
N SER A 369 13.70 -2.94 -5.37
CA SER A 369 13.83 -2.29 -4.07
C SER A 369 13.42 -3.21 -2.92
N LEU A 370 13.94 -2.92 -1.72
CA LEU A 370 13.41 -3.38 -0.47
C LEU A 370 12.28 -2.46 -0.06
N ASP A 371 11.04 -2.93 -0.17
CA ASP A 371 9.88 -2.07 -0.02
C ASP A 371 9.74 -1.50 1.41
N TYR A 372 9.83 -0.18 1.52
CA TYR A 372 9.70 0.56 2.77
C TYR A 372 8.34 0.32 3.46
N LEU A 373 7.25 0.18 2.71
CA LEU A 373 5.91 -0.05 3.26
C LEU A 373 5.86 -1.40 4.00
N HIS A 374 6.17 -2.49 3.30
CA HIS A 374 6.07 -3.84 3.85
C HIS A 374 7.21 -4.17 4.81
N MET A 375 8.45 -3.82 4.48
CA MET A 375 9.61 -4.16 5.29
C MET A 375 9.68 -3.31 6.57
N VAL A 376 9.58 -1.98 6.47
CA VAL A 376 9.82 -1.08 7.60
C VAL A 376 8.54 -0.75 8.37
N CYS A 377 7.48 -0.31 7.69
CA CYS A 377 6.25 0.11 8.37
C CYS A 377 5.49 -1.10 8.94
N ILE A 378 5.13 -2.06 8.08
CA ILE A 378 4.37 -3.24 8.50
C ILE A 378 5.27 -4.31 9.14
N GLY A 379 6.52 -4.45 8.70
CA GLY A 379 7.46 -5.45 9.19
C GLY A 379 8.11 -5.02 10.51
N VAL A 380 9.10 -4.13 10.43
CA VAL A 380 9.96 -3.75 11.56
C VAL A 380 9.18 -2.99 12.64
N THR A 381 8.50 -1.90 12.28
CA THR A 381 7.85 -1.00 13.25
C THR A 381 6.76 -1.74 14.02
N LYS A 382 5.89 -2.46 13.31
CA LYS A 382 4.86 -3.30 13.94
C LYS A 382 5.47 -4.38 14.85
N LYS A 383 6.57 -5.03 14.43
CA LYS A 383 7.25 -6.05 15.24
C LYS A 383 7.75 -5.46 16.56
N ILE A 384 8.45 -4.33 16.52
CA ILE A 384 8.97 -3.66 17.73
C ILE A 384 7.83 -3.32 18.70
N ILE A 385 6.75 -2.70 18.21
CA ILE A 385 5.59 -2.37 19.05
C ILE A 385 4.96 -3.66 19.62
N THR A 386 4.86 -4.72 18.82
CA THR A 386 4.30 -6.01 19.27
C THR A 386 5.17 -6.64 20.36
N LEU A 387 6.50 -6.55 20.27
CA LEU A 387 7.42 -7.03 21.30
C LEU A 387 7.25 -6.26 22.61
N TRP A 388 7.05 -4.94 22.54
CA TRP A 388 6.74 -4.14 23.72
C TRP A 388 5.39 -4.48 24.35
N LEU A 389 4.40 -4.92 23.58
CA LEU A 389 3.07 -5.23 24.12
C LEU A 389 2.91 -6.69 24.57
N LYS A 390 3.53 -7.63 23.86
CA LYS A 390 3.31 -9.08 24.01
C LYS A 390 4.58 -9.91 24.04
N GLY A 391 5.75 -9.32 23.84
CA GLY A 391 7.03 -10.02 23.79
C GLY A 391 7.56 -10.51 25.14
N PRO A 392 8.85 -10.87 25.19
CA PRO A 392 9.54 -11.26 26.42
C PRO A 392 9.43 -10.23 27.55
N LEU A 393 9.44 -10.71 28.80
CA LEU A 393 9.24 -9.85 29.99
C LEU A 393 10.25 -8.70 30.08
N HIS A 394 11.50 -8.91 29.66
CA HIS A 394 12.56 -7.90 29.72
C HIS A 394 12.33 -6.70 28.79
N CYS A 395 11.56 -6.87 27.70
CA CYS A 395 11.22 -5.78 26.78
C CYS A 395 9.74 -5.36 26.83
N ARG A 396 8.90 -6.11 27.55
CA ARG A 396 7.44 -5.92 27.57
C ARG A 396 7.01 -4.86 28.59
N LEU A 397 6.11 -3.98 28.15
CA LEU A 397 5.46 -2.97 28.96
C LEU A 397 4.41 -3.60 29.87
N ASN A 398 4.36 -3.15 31.11
CA ASN A 398 3.28 -3.51 32.02
C ASN A 398 1.96 -2.82 31.61
N SER A 399 0.85 -3.33 32.16
CA SER A 399 -0.50 -2.85 31.83
C SER A 399 -0.68 -1.33 32.04
N THR A 400 -0.09 -0.79 33.10
CA THR A 400 -0.16 0.65 33.42
C THR A 400 0.54 1.50 32.36
N LYS A 401 1.76 1.12 31.97
CA LYS A 401 2.52 1.78 30.89
C LYS A 401 1.79 1.69 29.54
N CYS A 402 1.18 0.54 29.23
CA CYS A 402 0.36 0.39 28.03
C CYS A 402 -0.85 1.34 28.05
N LYS A 403 -1.53 1.50 29.18
CA LYS A 403 -2.65 2.45 29.32
C LYS A 403 -2.19 3.90 29.14
N PHE A 404 -1.08 4.30 29.75
CA PHE A 404 -0.52 5.63 29.57
C PHE A 404 -0.12 5.90 28.11
N LEU A 405 0.53 4.94 27.45
CA LEU A 405 0.86 5.05 26.04
C LEU A 405 -0.41 5.24 25.18
N ASN A 406 -1.49 4.53 25.53
CA ASN A 406 -2.77 4.65 24.84
C ASN A 406 -3.38 6.05 24.98
N VAL A 407 -3.44 6.56 26.22
CA VAL A 407 -3.95 7.90 26.52
C VAL A 407 -3.13 8.95 25.78
N ASN A 408 -1.80 8.85 25.82
CA ASN A 408 -0.90 9.81 25.16
C ASN A 408 -1.08 9.82 23.64
N LEU A 409 -1.22 8.64 23.01
CA LEU A 409 -1.49 8.53 21.57
C LEU A 409 -2.84 9.13 21.18
N LEU A 410 -3.89 8.86 21.96
CA LEU A 410 -5.23 9.37 21.68
C LEU A 410 -5.31 10.90 21.87
N ALA A 411 -4.55 11.45 22.83
CA ALA A 411 -4.41 12.89 23.01
C ALA A 411 -3.80 13.56 21.76
N GLN A 412 -2.94 12.87 21.00
CA GLN A 412 -2.35 13.42 19.78
C GLN A 412 -3.36 13.62 18.65
N LYS A 413 -4.58 13.07 18.72
CA LYS A 413 -5.62 13.27 17.69
C LYS A 413 -5.96 14.74 17.44
N LEU A 414 -5.76 15.59 18.44
CA LEU A 414 -6.04 17.04 18.36
C LEU A 414 -4.98 17.80 17.56
N PHE A 415 -3.77 17.25 17.44
CA PHE A 415 -2.61 17.92 16.84
C PHE A 415 -2.25 17.37 15.44
N ILE A 416 -3.06 16.46 14.91
CA ILE A 416 -2.83 15.84 13.60
C ILE A 416 -3.56 16.62 12.51
N THR A 417 -2.79 17.14 11.56
CA THR A 417 -3.28 17.92 10.40
C THR A 417 -3.93 17.02 9.35
N CYS A 418 -4.61 17.63 8.37
CA CYS A 418 -5.24 16.93 7.25
C CYS A 418 -4.24 16.26 6.30
N ASP A 419 -2.94 16.59 6.38
CA ASP A 419 -1.87 15.96 5.60
C ASP A 419 -1.70 14.47 5.96
N PHE A 420 -2.05 14.10 7.19
CA PHE A 420 -2.05 12.72 7.63
C PHE A 420 -3.36 12.04 7.26
N GLN A 421 -3.27 10.97 6.47
CA GLN A 421 -4.43 10.20 6.00
C GLN A 421 -5.32 9.65 7.14
N ARG A 422 -4.76 9.43 8.34
CA ARG A 422 -5.47 8.85 9.48
C ARG A 422 -5.05 9.53 10.78
N LYS A 423 -6.02 9.75 11.66
CA LYS A 423 -5.75 10.13 13.06
C LYS A 423 -5.22 8.92 13.84
N PRO A 424 -4.37 9.13 14.86
CA PRO A 424 -3.78 8.05 15.63
C PRO A 424 -4.85 7.23 16.35
N ARG A 425 -4.66 5.92 16.33
CA ARG A 425 -5.42 4.97 17.15
C ARG A 425 -4.58 4.53 18.33
N GLY A 426 -5.25 3.92 19.29
CA GLY A 426 -4.59 3.35 20.44
C GLY A 426 -3.75 2.11 20.10
N VAL A 427 -2.76 1.80 20.94
CA VAL A 427 -1.93 0.57 20.82
C VAL A 427 -2.73 -0.71 21.08
N ASP A 428 -3.88 -0.61 21.74
CA ASP A 428 -4.83 -1.71 21.87
C ASP A 428 -5.38 -2.19 20.52
N GLU A 429 -5.40 -1.30 19.52
CA GLU A 429 -5.79 -1.61 18.14
C GLU A 429 -4.60 -1.80 17.18
N VAL A 430 -3.37 -1.96 17.68
CA VAL A 430 -2.15 -2.00 16.83
C VAL A 430 -2.24 -3.04 15.70
N PHE A 431 -2.89 -4.18 15.93
CA PHE A 431 -3.06 -5.23 14.90
C PHE A 431 -3.96 -4.79 13.74
N ARG A 432 -4.77 -3.73 13.93
CA ARG A 432 -5.65 -3.13 12.92
C ARG A 432 -5.04 -1.87 12.29
N TRP A 433 -3.88 -1.41 12.76
CA TRP A 433 -3.18 -0.27 12.17
C TRP A 433 -2.79 -0.58 10.72
N LYS A 434 -2.91 0.42 9.86
CA LYS A 434 -2.46 0.38 8.47
C LYS A 434 -1.01 0.86 8.38
N ALA A 435 -0.35 0.57 7.26
CA ALA A 435 1.04 0.99 7.02
C ALA A 435 1.26 2.49 7.28
N THR A 436 0.33 3.36 6.85
CA THR A 436 0.45 4.80 7.07
C THR A 436 0.40 5.20 8.54
N GLU A 437 -0.27 4.44 9.40
CA GLU A 437 -0.26 4.71 10.85
C GLU A 437 1.03 4.24 11.50
N PHE A 438 1.59 3.11 11.07
CA PHE A 438 2.94 2.71 11.48
C PHE A 438 3.98 3.71 11.03
N ARG A 439 3.87 4.26 9.81
CA ARG A 439 4.74 5.34 9.32
C ARG A 439 4.61 6.59 10.18
N THR A 440 3.39 7.05 10.46
CA THR A 440 3.15 8.23 11.32
C THR A 440 3.69 8.01 12.73
N PHE A 441 3.50 6.81 13.28
CA PHE A 441 4.07 6.43 14.56
C PHE A 441 5.60 6.46 14.53
N LEU A 442 6.22 5.83 13.54
CA LEU A 442 7.66 5.76 13.42
C LEU A 442 8.30 7.14 13.32
N LEU A 443 7.77 8.00 12.44
CA LEU A 443 8.40 9.28 12.12
C LEU A 443 8.07 10.40 13.12
N TYR A 444 6.84 10.47 13.60
CA TYR A 444 6.35 11.66 14.32
C TYR A 444 5.91 11.36 15.76
N LEU A 445 5.00 10.40 15.95
CA LEU A 445 4.35 10.22 17.26
C LEU A 445 5.24 9.47 18.24
N GLY A 446 5.89 8.40 17.79
CA GLY A 446 6.71 7.49 18.60
C GLY A 446 7.75 8.21 19.46
N PRO A 447 8.59 9.10 18.90
CA PRO A 447 9.58 9.84 19.68
C PRO A 447 8.98 10.64 20.85
N VAL A 448 7.74 11.12 20.70
CA VAL A 448 7.03 11.92 21.72
C VAL A 448 6.34 11.02 22.73
N VAL A 449 5.50 10.09 22.26
CA VAL A 449 4.60 9.31 23.13
C VAL A 449 5.31 8.20 23.89
N LEU A 450 6.47 7.72 23.40
CA LEU A 450 7.25 6.67 24.07
C LEU A 450 8.18 7.23 25.15
N LYS A 451 8.47 8.53 25.11
CA LYS A 451 9.39 9.18 26.04
C LYS A 451 8.87 9.00 27.48
N ASN A 452 9.75 8.56 28.37
CA ASN A 452 9.46 8.26 29.79
C ASN A 452 8.46 7.11 30.02
N ILE A 453 7.99 6.40 28.98
CA ILE A 453 7.15 5.20 29.12
C ILE A 453 7.98 3.93 29.01
N ILE A 454 8.77 3.83 27.93
CA ILE A 454 9.61 2.66 27.66
C ILE A 454 11.01 2.84 28.25
N ASP A 455 11.73 1.73 28.43
CA ASP A 455 13.10 1.78 28.95
C ASP A 455 14.04 2.58 28.04
N LYS A 456 15.06 3.23 28.62
CA LYS A 456 16.01 4.09 27.89
C LYS A 456 16.75 3.33 26.78
N LYS A 457 17.08 2.04 26.98
CA LYS A 457 17.72 1.19 25.96
C LYS A 457 16.77 0.95 24.78
N LEU A 458 15.51 0.61 25.05
CA LEU A 458 14.47 0.41 24.04
C LEU A 458 14.16 1.69 23.27
N TYR A 459 14.09 2.83 23.98
CA TYR A 459 13.84 4.14 23.39
C TYR A 459 14.98 4.56 22.45
N SER A 460 16.22 4.43 22.90
CA SER A 460 17.39 4.75 22.07
C SER A 460 17.44 3.88 20.82
N HIS A 461 17.15 2.59 20.95
CA HIS A 461 17.08 1.66 19.82
C HIS A 461 15.98 2.02 18.82
N PHE A 462 14.78 2.38 19.30
CA PHE A 462 13.72 2.91 18.44
C PHE A 462 14.14 4.21 17.73
N LEU A 463 14.84 5.12 18.43
CA LEU A 463 15.32 6.37 17.83
C LEU A 463 16.33 6.14 16.71
N TYR A 464 17.15 5.08 16.76
CA TYR A 464 18.03 4.73 15.65
C TYR A 464 17.25 4.46 14.36
N LEU A 465 16.14 3.71 14.45
CA LEU A 465 15.26 3.49 13.30
C LEU A 465 14.55 4.77 12.87
N ASN A 466 14.02 5.56 13.81
CA ASN A 466 13.34 6.83 13.53
C ASN A 466 14.25 7.79 12.75
N ILE A 467 15.47 8.03 13.24
CA ILE A 467 16.42 8.96 12.62
C ILE A 467 16.84 8.46 11.24
N SER A 468 17.14 7.16 11.12
CA SER A 468 17.54 6.56 9.85
C SER A 468 16.44 6.73 8.79
N MET A 469 15.17 6.47 9.15
CA MET A 469 14.06 6.64 8.20
C MET A 469 13.77 8.10 7.86
N HIS A 470 13.95 9.04 8.80
CA HIS A 470 13.86 10.48 8.47
C HIS A 470 14.90 10.89 7.42
N ILE A 471 16.13 10.38 7.53
CA ILE A 471 17.19 10.65 6.55
C ILE A 471 16.86 10.02 5.19
N LEU A 472 16.40 8.77 5.18
CA LEU A 472 16.18 8.01 3.95
C LEU A 472 14.86 8.34 3.24
N LEU A 473 13.92 9.03 3.89
CA LEU A 473 12.69 9.53 3.26
C LEU A 473 12.81 10.98 2.80
N LYS A 474 13.84 11.69 3.25
CA LYS A 474 14.11 13.06 2.82
C LYS A 474 14.75 13.04 1.43
N GLU A 475 14.25 13.89 0.53
CA GLU A 475 14.88 14.14 -0.76
C GLU A 475 16.24 14.84 -0.61
N ASN A 476 17.18 14.53 -1.50
CA ASN A 476 18.50 15.18 -1.58
C ASN A 476 19.28 15.15 -0.25
N SER A 477 19.24 14.04 0.49
CA SER A 477 20.05 13.82 1.68
C SER A 477 21.54 13.76 1.32
N SER A 478 22.38 14.41 2.12
CA SER A 478 23.82 14.46 1.88
C SER A 478 24.47 13.08 2.07
N SER A 479 25.55 12.81 1.33
CA SER A 479 26.30 11.55 1.44
C SER A 479 26.78 11.26 2.86
N SER A 480 27.11 12.29 3.65
CA SER A 480 27.47 12.15 5.06
C SER A 480 26.31 11.62 5.92
N LEU A 481 25.09 12.11 5.71
CA LEU A 481 23.89 11.65 6.40
C LEU A 481 23.51 10.23 5.96
N LEU A 482 23.68 9.91 4.67
CA LEU A 482 23.44 8.57 4.15
C LEU A 482 24.40 7.55 4.76
N ASN A 483 25.70 7.87 4.82
CA ASN A 483 26.70 7.02 5.49
C ASN A 483 26.38 6.86 6.98
N PHE A 484 25.99 7.94 7.66
CA PHE A 484 25.55 7.89 9.05
C PHE A 484 24.34 6.97 9.24
N SER A 485 23.32 7.10 8.38
CA SER A 485 22.11 6.27 8.40
C SER A 485 22.43 4.79 8.18
N ASN A 486 23.31 4.48 7.21
CA ASN A 486 23.77 3.12 6.93
C ASN A 486 24.41 2.46 8.16
N GLU A 487 25.38 3.16 8.78
CA GLU A 487 26.05 2.65 9.98
C GLU A 487 25.10 2.55 11.18
N LEU A 488 24.16 3.50 11.30
CA LEU A 488 23.14 3.48 12.34
C LEU A 488 22.18 2.30 12.19
N LEU A 489 21.81 1.92 10.97
CA LEU A 489 20.96 0.75 10.69
C LEU A 489 21.70 -0.56 10.93
N LYS A 490 22.97 -0.69 10.54
CA LYS A 490 23.80 -1.85 10.91
C LYS A 490 23.90 -2.00 12.43
N TYR A 491 24.13 -0.89 13.12
CA TYR A 491 24.15 -0.88 14.59
C TYR A 491 22.79 -1.24 15.19
N PHE A 492 21.69 -0.76 14.61
CA PHE A 492 20.34 -1.14 15.01
C PHE A 492 20.13 -2.66 14.92
N VAL A 493 20.52 -3.29 13.81
CA VAL A 493 20.41 -4.75 13.61
C VAL A 493 21.26 -5.50 14.63
N LYS A 494 22.52 -5.10 14.80
CA LYS A 494 23.45 -5.71 15.78
C LYS A 494 22.90 -5.65 17.21
N GLN A 495 22.37 -4.50 17.62
CA GLN A 495 21.82 -4.32 18.97
C GLN A 495 20.50 -5.06 19.17
N PHE A 496 19.76 -5.36 18.08
CA PHE A 496 18.46 -6.02 18.14
C PHE A 496 18.51 -7.35 18.91
N ALA A 497 19.51 -8.19 18.62
CA ALA A 497 19.72 -9.48 19.30
C ALA A 497 19.77 -9.31 20.82
N SER A 498 20.60 -8.37 21.29
CA SER A 498 20.84 -8.11 22.72
C SER A 498 19.67 -7.47 23.45
N ILE A 499 18.69 -6.93 22.72
CA ILE A 499 17.56 -6.18 23.27
C ILE A 499 16.30 -7.03 23.28
N TYR A 500 16.06 -7.78 22.21
CA TYR A 500 14.82 -8.51 22.01
C TYR A 500 15.01 -10.03 21.95
N GLY A 501 16.20 -10.51 21.60
CA GLY A 501 16.49 -11.91 21.30
C GLY A 501 16.86 -12.12 19.83
N ILE A 502 17.75 -13.09 19.59
CA ILE A 502 18.26 -13.45 18.25
C ILE A 502 17.14 -14.01 17.35
N GLU A 503 16.21 -14.75 17.95
CA GLU A 503 15.06 -15.39 17.29
C GLU A 503 14.08 -14.38 16.68
N TRP A 504 14.19 -13.11 17.07
CA TRP A 504 13.34 -12.03 16.55
C TRP A 504 13.96 -11.29 15.37
N ILE A 505 15.20 -11.59 14.98
CA ILE A 505 15.86 -11.04 13.79
C ILE A 505 15.34 -11.75 12.54
N SER A 506 14.12 -11.41 12.14
CA SER A 506 13.55 -11.85 10.86
C SER A 506 14.27 -11.19 9.69
N GLN A 507 14.02 -11.68 8.49
CA GLN A 507 14.51 -11.08 7.26
C GLN A 507 14.23 -9.57 7.15
N ASN A 508 13.07 -9.08 7.61
CA ASN A 508 12.79 -7.63 7.59
C ASN A 508 13.72 -6.82 8.51
N ILE A 509 14.16 -7.38 9.63
CA ILE A 509 15.11 -6.71 10.53
C ILE A 509 16.49 -6.71 9.86
N HIS A 510 16.95 -7.88 9.41
CA HIS A 510 18.22 -8.02 8.71
C HIS A 510 18.29 -7.12 7.47
N GLY A 511 17.23 -7.06 6.66
CA GLY A 511 17.15 -6.25 5.45
C GLY A 511 17.35 -4.75 5.64
N LEU A 512 17.16 -4.22 6.85
CA LEU A 512 17.42 -2.79 7.15
C LEU A 512 18.85 -2.37 6.83
N GLN A 513 19.83 -3.26 7.01
CA GLN A 513 21.22 -2.92 6.74
C GLN A 513 21.53 -2.69 5.25
N HIS A 514 20.59 -3.05 4.36
CA HIS A 514 20.75 -2.92 2.92
C HIS A 514 19.89 -1.80 2.32
N ILE A 515 18.94 -1.23 3.08
CA ILE A 515 17.95 -0.30 2.54
C ILE A 515 18.58 1.04 2.10
N THR A 516 19.75 1.41 2.63
CA THR A 516 20.48 2.60 2.17
C THR A 516 20.97 2.44 0.73
N ASP A 517 21.25 1.22 0.27
CA ASP A 517 21.62 0.96 -1.14
C ASP A 517 20.48 1.38 -2.09
N ASP A 518 19.21 1.19 -1.69
CA ASP A 518 18.05 1.63 -2.49
C ASP A 518 17.98 3.16 -2.59
N TYR A 519 18.37 3.87 -1.52
CA TYR A 519 18.40 5.34 -1.57
C TYR A 519 19.44 5.84 -2.58
N LEU A 520 20.61 5.20 -2.61
CA LEU A 520 21.68 5.56 -3.54
C LEU A 520 21.28 5.34 -5.00
N LEU A 521 20.37 4.40 -5.26
CA LEU A 521 19.87 4.10 -6.60
C LEU A 521 18.68 4.97 -7.01
N PHE A 522 17.72 5.20 -6.10
CA PHE A 522 16.40 5.74 -6.44
C PHE A 522 16.04 7.06 -5.72
N GLY A 523 16.92 7.56 -4.85
CA GLY A 523 16.67 8.72 -4.00
C GLY A 523 15.81 8.36 -2.78
N SER A 524 14.91 9.26 -2.36
CA SER A 524 14.01 8.99 -1.22
C SER A 524 13.33 7.62 -1.36
N LEU A 525 13.21 6.86 -0.26
CA LEU A 525 12.56 5.54 -0.28
C LEU A 525 11.09 5.61 -0.74
N ASP A 526 10.45 6.78 -0.70
CA ASP A 526 9.13 6.99 -1.29
C ASP A 526 9.12 6.74 -2.81
N ASN A 527 10.23 7.01 -3.49
CA ASN A 527 10.42 6.83 -4.93
C ASN A 527 10.50 5.36 -5.35
N CYS A 528 10.70 4.43 -4.41
CA CYS A 528 10.81 3.00 -4.67
C CYS A 528 9.95 2.16 -3.70
N SER A 529 8.84 2.73 -3.24
CA SER A 529 7.88 2.07 -2.33
C SER A 529 6.65 1.53 -3.06
N THR A 530 5.92 0.63 -2.40
CA THR A 530 4.66 0.05 -2.90
C THR A 530 3.41 0.88 -2.60
N PHE A 531 3.53 2.01 -1.86
CA PHE A 531 2.38 2.87 -1.51
C PHE A 531 1.50 3.26 -2.70
N PRO A 532 2.05 3.68 -3.86
CA PRO A 532 1.27 3.97 -5.06
C PRO A 532 0.40 2.79 -5.51
N PHE A 533 1.00 1.60 -5.59
CA PHE A 533 0.37 0.39 -6.11
C PHE A 533 -0.74 -0.11 -5.18
N GLU A 534 -0.48 -0.13 -3.87
CA GLU A 534 -1.47 -0.45 -2.83
C GLU A 534 -2.69 0.49 -2.84
N ASN A 535 -2.46 1.77 -3.15
CA ASN A 535 -3.57 2.71 -3.31
C ASN A 535 -4.38 2.42 -4.58
N HIS A 536 -3.70 2.13 -5.70
CA HIS A 536 -4.35 1.79 -6.96
C HIS A 536 -5.13 0.46 -6.91
N MET A 537 -4.72 -0.50 -6.08
CA MET A 537 -5.47 -1.75 -5.88
C MET A 537 -6.94 -1.52 -5.45
N LYS A 538 -7.22 -0.44 -4.72
CA LYS A 538 -8.60 -0.07 -4.36
C LYS A 538 -9.42 0.37 -5.57
N VAL A 539 -8.78 0.97 -6.58
CA VAL A 539 -9.40 1.35 -7.85
C VAL A 539 -9.81 0.10 -8.61
N LEU A 540 -8.91 -0.87 -8.77
CA LEU A 540 -9.22 -2.16 -9.39
C LEU A 540 -10.40 -2.87 -8.70
N LYS A 541 -10.47 -2.85 -7.37
CA LYS A 541 -11.62 -3.37 -6.62
C LYS A 541 -12.93 -2.65 -6.95
N LYS A 542 -12.91 -1.34 -7.14
CA LYS A 542 -14.11 -0.55 -7.48
C LYS A 542 -14.64 -0.83 -8.88
N TYR A 543 -13.80 -1.31 -9.80
CA TYR A 543 -14.26 -1.75 -11.12
C TYR A 543 -15.18 -2.97 -11.03
N ILE A 544 -15.08 -3.74 -9.95
CA ILE A 544 -15.88 -4.96 -9.75
C ILE A 544 -17.14 -4.61 -8.97
N ARG A 545 -18.30 -4.75 -9.61
CA ARG A 545 -19.61 -4.54 -8.97
C ARG A 545 -20.29 -5.84 -8.59
N LYS A 546 -20.11 -6.88 -9.41
CA LYS A 546 -20.61 -8.24 -9.20
C LYS A 546 -19.46 -9.23 -9.26
N SER A 547 -19.61 -10.39 -8.63
CA SER A 547 -18.57 -11.44 -8.61
C SER A 547 -18.37 -12.15 -9.95
N ASN A 548 -19.31 -12.05 -10.89
CA ASN A 548 -19.24 -12.70 -12.19
C ASN A 548 -18.30 -11.95 -13.15
N GLN A 549 -17.48 -12.66 -13.92
CA GLN A 549 -16.55 -12.08 -14.90
C GLN A 549 -15.72 -10.87 -14.38
N PRO A 550 -14.99 -11.01 -13.26
CA PRO A 550 -14.26 -9.87 -12.69
C PRO A 550 -13.25 -9.26 -13.65
N LEU A 551 -12.51 -10.10 -14.38
CA LEU A 551 -11.48 -9.64 -15.32
C LEU A 551 -12.07 -8.78 -16.44
N GLN A 552 -13.14 -9.24 -17.07
CA GLN A 552 -13.83 -8.51 -18.13
C GLN A 552 -14.43 -7.19 -17.62
N GLN A 553 -14.96 -7.16 -16.40
CA GLN A 553 -15.43 -5.92 -15.78
C GLN A 553 -14.30 -4.91 -15.62
N ALA A 554 -13.15 -5.33 -15.07
CA ALA A 554 -11.99 -4.47 -14.90
C ALA A 554 -11.47 -3.90 -16.23
N ILE A 555 -11.37 -4.75 -17.27
CA ILE A 555 -10.90 -4.34 -18.60
C ILE A 555 -11.81 -3.29 -19.22
N LYS A 556 -13.13 -3.52 -19.19
CA LYS A 556 -14.11 -2.58 -19.74
C LYS A 556 -14.11 -1.25 -18.99
N ARG A 557 -14.06 -1.28 -17.65
CA ARG A 557 -14.03 -0.05 -16.82
C ARG A 557 -12.75 0.74 -17.04
N TYR A 558 -11.60 0.08 -17.16
CA TYR A 558 -10.34 0.76 -17.48
C TYR A 558 -10.37 1.37 -18.89
N SER A 559 -10.92 0.67 -19.90
CA SER A 559 -11.08 1.23 -21.24
C SER A 559 -11.96 2.49 -21.24
N GLU A 560 -13.08 2.47 -20.52
CA GLU A 560 -13.93 3.65 -20.32
C GLU A 560 -13.15 4.80 -19.67
N GLU A 561 -12.36 4.51 -18.63
CA GLU A 561 -11.52 5.51 -17.94
C GLU A 561 -10.43 6.09 -18.84
N THR A 562 -9.79 5.29 -19.69
CA THR A 562 -8.80 5.84 -20.64
C THR A 562 -9.43 6.73 -21.71
N LYS A 563 -10.71 6.51 -22.03
CA LYS A 563 -11.42 7.22 -23.10
C LYS A 563 -12.12 8.48 -22.63
N TYR A 564 -12.76 8.43 -21.45
CA TYR A 564 -13.56 9.51 -20.90
C TYR A 564 -13.11 9.94 -19.51
N GLY A 565 -12.08 9.31 -18.92
CA GLY A 565 -11.47 9.84 -17.71
C GLY A 565 -10.91 11.22 -17.99
N GLN A 566 -10.99 12.11 -17.00
CA GLN A 566 -10.23 13.35 -17.08
C GLN A 566 -8.77 12.96 -17.21
N LYS A 567 -8.11 13.37 -18.31
CA LYS A 567 -6.66 13.25 -18.39
C LYS A 567 -6.09 13.93 -17.15
N PRO A 568 -5.02 13.38 -16.55
CA PRO A 568 -4.32 14.07 -15.49
C PRO A 568 -3.80 15.38 -16.09
N HIS A 569 -4.60 16.45 -15.96
CA HIS A 569 -4.08 17.78 -16.18
C HIS A 569 -2.93 17.91 -15.20
N LEU A 570 -1.81 18.43 -15.70
CA LEU A 570 -0.85 19.07 -14.81
C LEU A 570 -1.69 19.92 -13.88
N ILE A 571 -1.71 19.58 -12.58
CA ILE A 571 -2.00 20.59 -11.59
C ILE A 571 -0.82 21.52 -11.78
N ASN A 572 -0.97 22.49 -12.70
CA ASN A 572 -0.20 23.70 -12.67
C ASN A 572 -0.56 24.27 -11.30
N TYR A 573 0.23 23.90 -10.30
CA TYR A 573 0.62 24.90 -9.34
C TYR A 573 1.33 25.93 -10.18
N ASP A 574 0.56 26.83 -10.81
CA ASP A 574 1.08 28.12 -11.17
C ASP A 574 1.85 28.55 -9.92
N SER A 575 3.12 28.84 -10.08
CA SER A 575 3.99 29.35 -9.01
C SER A 575 3.43 30.64 -8.38
N ASN A 576 2.30 31.14 -8.89
CA ASN A 576 1.49 32.25 -8.41
C ASN A 576 0.20 31.83 -7.64
N CYS A 577 -0.04 30.54 -7.36
CA CYS A 577 -1.27 30.08 -6.69
C CYS A 577 -1.35 30.46 -5.19
N PHE A 578 -0.24 30.96 -4.64
CA PHE A 578 -0.15 31.45 -3.27
C PHE A 578 -0.08 32.97 -3.27
N THR A 579 -1.13 33.62 -2.77
CA THR A 579 -1.05 35.01 -2.34
C THR A 579 -0.81 35.03 -0.84
N PHE A 580 0.30 35.64 -0.44
CA PHE A 580 0.59 35.94 0.96
C PHE A 580 -0.23 37.17 1.36
N GLU A 581 -1.29 36.95 2.13
CA GLU A 581 -2.14 38.01 2.65
C GLU A 581 -1.83 38.23 4.13
N LYS A 582 -1.63 39.49 4.54
CA LYS A 582 -1.56 39.95 5.95
C LYS A 582 -0.54 39.23 6.84
N GLU A 583 0.35 40.01 7.44
CA GLU A 583 1.25 39.51 8.47
C GLU A 583 0.47 38.98 9.69
N HIS A 584 0.90 37.87 10.28
CA HIS A 584 0.32 37.34 11.51
C HIS A 584 1.36 36.65 12.40
N ASN A 585 1.01 36.48 13.67
CA ASN A 585 1.83 35.77 14.66
C ASN A 585 1.17 34.47 15.17
N ASN A 586 0.04 34.06 14.55
CA ASN A 586 -0.77 32.90 14.98
C ASN A 586 -0.30 31.57 14.36
N GLY A 587 1.02 31.32 14.34
CA GLY A 587 1.60 30.06 13.88
C GLY A 587 2.59 29.51 14.90
N PRO A 588 2.88 28.20 14.91
CA PRO A 588 3.88 27.62 15.80
C PRO A 588 5.28 28.16 15.43
N LEU A 589 5.75 29.18 16.16
CA LEU A 589 7.13 29.63 16.12
C LEU A 589 7.90 29.01 17.27
N GLY A 590 9.06 28.41 16.99
CA GLY A 590 10.02 28.11 18.04
C GLY A 590 10.39 29.40 18.75
N THR A 591 10.42 29.41 20.08
CA THR A 591 10.62 30.61 20.92
C THR A 591 11.88 31.42 20.60
N LYS A 592 12.85 30.83 19.90
CA LYS A 592 14.09 31.49 19.44
C LYS A 592 13.92 32.37 18.20
N TYR A 593 12.79 32.27 17.49
CA TYR A 593 12.59 32.90 16.17
C TYR A 593 11.47 33.95 16.15
N LEU A 594 10.89 34.27 17.32
CA LEU A 594 9.73 35.15 17.47
C LEU A 594 9.90 36.56 16.88
N ASN A 595 11.13 37.01 16.61
CA ASN A 595 11.42 38.35 16.07
C ASN A 595 12.30 38.33 14.80
N GLN A 596 12.55 37.17 14.19
CA GLN A 596 13.47 37.04 13.03
C GLN A 596 12.77 36.80 11.69
N TYR A 597 11.49 36.41 11.71
CA TYR A 597 10.74 36.06 10.50
C TYR A 597 9.33 36.63 10.56
N LEU A 598 8.87 37.22 9.46
CA LEU A 598 7.50 37.67 9.26
C LEU A 598 6.66 36.47 8.78
N GLN A 599 5.52 36.18 9.41
CA GLN A 599 4.60 35.14 8.91
C GLN A 599 3.43 35.80 8.17
N TYR A 600 2.96 35.18 7.09
CA TYR A 600 1.85 35.68 6.27
C TYR A 600 0.76 34.62 6.15
N LYS A 601 -0.52 35.03 6.06
CA LYS A 601 -1.60 34.06 5.77
C LYS A 601 -1.48 33.62 4.33
N MET A 602 -1.54 32.31 4.12
CA MET A 602 -1.51 31.72 2.79
C MET A 602 -2.96 31.52 2.31
N LYS A 603 -3.30 32.10 1.16
CA LYS A 603 -4.56 31.84 0.47
C LYS A 603 -4.29 31.05 -0.80
N LEU A 604 -4.94 29.90 -0.93
CA LEU A 604 -4.93 29.10 -2.15
C LEU A 604 -5.90 29.74 -3.14
N THR A 605 -5.39 30.24 -4.27
CA THR A 605 -6.26 30.80 -5.31
C THR A 605 -6.61 29.69 -6.30
N VAL A 606 -7.69 28.96 -6.04
CA VAL A 606 -8.23 28.00 -7.02
C VAL A 606 -8.94 28.82 -8.09
N ILE A 607 -8.31 28.99 -9.26
CA ILE A 607 -8.98 29.50 -10.45
C ILE A 607 -9.75 28.29 -11.03
N TYR A 608 -11.08 28.39 -11.02
CA TYR A 608 -12.00 27.38 -11.56
C TYR A 608 -12.08 27.41 -13.08
#